data_AF-A0A2G9TJM5-F1
#
_entry.id   AF-A0A2G9TJM5-F1
#
_cell.length_a   1.000
_cell.length_b   1.000
_cell.length_c   1.000
_cell.angle_alpha   90.00
_cell.angle_beta   90.00
_cell.angle_gamma   90.00
#
_symmetry.space_group_name_H-M   'P 1'
#
loop_
_entity.id
_entity.type
_entity.pdbx_description
1 polymer ?
#
loop_
_entity_poly.entity_id
_entity_poly.type
_entity_poly.pdbx_seq_one_letter_code
_entity_poly.pdbx_strand_id
1 'polypeptide(L)' 'NFPHESSTVVASDELLYNERFSFSEVNKMEKELSNALRKGLPFPILKVIEYLSGDGFAWGRQYRVAGYYTASML' A
#
# COMPACT_ATOMS: atom_id res chain seq x y z
N ASN A 1 -29.31 9.72 -40.43
CA ASN A 1 -28.12 10.58 -40.33
C ASN A 1 -28.08 11.14 -38.91
N PHE A 2 -27.52 10.38 -37.97
CA PHE A 2 -27.32 10.82 -36.58
C PHE A 2 -25.82 11.00 -36.38
N PRO A 3 -25.36 12.14 -35.85
CA PRO A 3 -23.94 12.39 -35.74
C PRO A 3 -23.36 11.47 -34.65
N HIS A 4 -22.28 10.77 -34.98
CA HIS A 4 -21.43 10.13 -33.98
C HIS A 4 -20.69 11.25 -33.25
N GLU A 5 -21.23 11.69 -32.11
CA GLU A 5 -20.44 12.39 -31.11
C GLU A 5 -19.31 11.44 -30.70
N SER A 6 -18.11 11.72 -31.21
CA SER A 6 -16.88 11.13 -30.71
C SER A 6 -16.72 11.61 -29.28
N SER A 7 -17.28 10.88 -28.32
CA SER A 7 -16.95 11.03 -26.92
C SER A 7 -15.43 10.91 -26.82
N THR A 8 -14.76 12.04 -26.65
CA THR A 8 -13.38 12.07 -26.18
C THR A 8 -13.43 11.46 -24.79
N VAL A 9 -13.26 10.15 -24.73
CA VAL A 9 -13.01 9.43 -23.49
C VAL A 9 -11.65 9.94 -23.05
N VAL A 10 -11.65 11.00 -22.23
CA VAL A 10 -10.49 11.31 -21.39
C VAL A 10 -10.22 9.99 -20.71
N ALA A 11 -9.11 9.33 -21.05
CA ALA A 11 -8.72 8.09 -20.40
C ALA A 11 -8.74 8.41 -18.90
N SER A 12 -9.78 7.98 -18.21
CA SER A 12 -9.82 8.00 -16.76
C SER A 12 -8.65 7.15 -16.39
N ASP A 13 -7.59 7.78 -15.89
CA ASP A 13 -6.36 7.10 -15.46
C ASP A 13 -6.81 5.98 -14.52
N GLU A 14 -6.90 4.76 -15.03
CA GLU A 14 -7.51 3.65 -14.30
C GLU A 14 -6.63 3.46 -13.06
N LEU A 15 -7.22 3.59 -11.87
CA LEU A 15 -6.50 3.52 -10.61
C LEU A 15 -6.09 2.08 -10.31
N LEU A 16 -5.08 1.58 -11.01
CA LEU A 16 -4.58 0.20 -10.95
C LEU A 16 -3.38 0.08 -10.00
N TYR A 17 -3.59 0.35 -8.72
CA TYR A 17 -2.53 0.23 -7.70
C TYR A 17 -2.47 -1.19 -7.09
N ASN A 18 -1.25 -1.73 -6.96
CA ASN A 18 -0.98 -3.02 -6.31
C ASN A 18 0.39 -2.97 -5.59
N GLU A 19 0.51 -2.02 -4.65
CA GLU A 19 1.74 -1.81 -3.89
C GLU A 19 1.96 -2.95 -2.89
N ARG A 20 3.22 -3.33 -2.69
CA ARG A 20 3.62 -4.37 -1.74
C ARG A 20 4.64 -3.82 -0.76
N PHE A 21 4.37 -3.97 0.53
CA PHE A 21 5.25 -3.54 1.60
C PHE A 21 5.71 -4.75 2.42
N SER A 22 7.03 -4.91 2.53
CA SER A 22 7.61 -5.97 3.36
C SER A 22 7.75 -5.50 4.81
N PHE A 23 7.42 -6.38 5.74
CA PHE A 23 7.50 -6.13 7.18
C PHE A 23 8.35 -7.17 7.91
N SER A 24 9.22 -7.88 7.18
CA SER A 24 10.03 -9.00 7.70
C SER A 24 11.10 -8.58 8.72
N GLU A 25 11.65 -7.38 8.60
CA GLU A 25 12.69 -6.86 9.51
C GLU A 25 12.14 -5.75 10.41
N VAL A 26 12.78 -5.54 11.57
CA VAL A 26 12.31 -4.61 12.61
C VAL A 26 12.06 -3.20 12.08
N ASN A 27 13.00 -2.66 11.30
CA ASN A 27 12.97 -1.29 10.78
C ASN A 27 12.50 -1.22 9.30
N LYS A 28 11.98 -2.32 8.74
CA LYS A 28 11.61 -2.34 7.32
C LYS A 28 10.39 -1.47 7.04
N MET A 29 9.40 -1.51 7.94
CA MET A 29 8.12 -0.81 7.76
C MET A 29 8.28 0.71 7.70
N GLU A 30 9.08 1.30 8.60
CA GLU A 30 9.37 2.74 8.59
C GLU A 30 10.09 3.17 7.31
N LYS A 31 11.01 2.33 6.82
CA LYS A 31 11.70 2.55 5.54
C LYS A 31 10.74 2.47 4.36
N GLU A 32 9.86 1.49 4.34
CA GLU A 32 8.81 1.34 3.33
C GLU A 32 7.86 2.55 3.32
N LEU A 33 7.45 3.04 4.50
CA LEU A 33 6.67 4.28 4.61
C LEU A 33 7.43 5.49 4.06
N SER A 34 8.71 5.66 4.42
CA SER A 34 9.54 6.75 3.90
C SER A 34 9.70 6.68 2.37
N ASN A 35 9.86 5.47 1.83
CA ASN A 35 9.94 5.24 0.39
C ASN A 35 8.61 5.55 -0.31
N ALA A 36 7.48 5.13 0.26
CA ALA A 36 6.14 5.40 -0.23
C ALA A 36 5.84 6.90 -0.28
N LEU A 37 6.21 7.63 0.78
CA LEU A 37 6.10 9.08 0.85
C LEU A 37 6.94 9.78 -0.22
N ARG A 38 8.20 9.35 -0.40
CA ARG A 38 9.09 9.89 -1.44
C ARG A 38 8.60 9.58 -2.86
N LYS A 39 7.96 8.43 -3.06
CA LYS A 39 7.35 8.04 -4.34
C LYS A 39 6.09 8.86 -4.65
N GLY A 40 5.46 9.47 -3.63
CA GLY A 40 4.23 10.25 -3.80
C GLY A 40 3.01 9.37 -4.05
N LEU A 41 2.92 8.22 -3.37
CA LEU A 41 1.75 7.33 -3.50
C LEU A 41 0.45 8.01 -3.06
N PRO A 42 -0.71 7.61 -3.61
CA PRO A 42 -1.99 8.14 -3.20
C PRO A 42 -2.24 8.02 -1.69
N PHE A 43 -2.90 9.04 -1.13
CA PHE A 43 -3.20 9.13 0.30
C PHE A 43 -3.78 7.84 0.92
N PRO A 44 -4.73 7.12 0.29
CA PRO A 44 -5.27 5.88 0.87
C PRO A 44 -4.20 4.81 1.11
N ILE A 45 -3.23 4.66 0.20
CA ILE A 45 -2.15 3.67 0.34
C ILE A 45 -1.19 4.12 1.44
N LEU A 46 -0.82 5.40 1.45
CA LEU A 46 0.03 5.98 2.49
C LEU A 46 -0.57 5.79 3.89
N LYS A 47 -1.87 5.97 4.03
CA LYS A 47 -2.55 5.82 5.32
C LYS A 47 -2.49 4.38 5.86
N VAL A 48 -2.64 3.38 4.99
CA VAL A 48 -2.53 1.96 5.38
C VAL A 48 -1.13 1.65 5.90
N ILE A 49 -0.08 2.05 5.17
CA ILE A 49 1.30 1.79 5.61
C ILE A 49 1.68 2.58 6.86
N GLU A 50 1.11 3.77 7.06
CA GLU A 50 1.27 4.55 8.29
C GLU A 50 0.71 3.82 9.51
N TYR A 51 -0.49 3.23 9.42
CA TYR A 51 -1.07 2.44 10.50
C TYR A 51 -0.25 1.18 10.83
N LEU A 52 0.35 0.56 9.81
CA LEU A 52 1.16 -0.62 10.02
C LEU A 52 2.57 -0.27 10.55
N SER A 53 3.12 0.89 10.20
CA SER A 53 4.41 1.38 10.74
C SER A 53 4.29 1.99 12.13
N GLY A 54 3.14 2.57 12.47
CA GLY A 54 2.93 3.26 13.75
C GLY A 54 2.72 2.32 14.93
N ASP A 55 3.19 2.73 16.10
CA ASP A 55 3.08 1.93 17.34
C ASP A 55 1.77 2.17 18.11
N GLY A 56 0.90 3.07 17.64
CA GLY A 56 -0.34 3.44 18.34
C GLY A 56 -1.33 2.28 18.53
N PHE A 57 -1.44 1.38 17.54
CA PHE A 57 -2.24 0.15 17.62
C PHE A 57 -1.39 -1.12 17.53
N ALA A 58 -0.07 -0.98 17.43
CA ALA A 58 0.92 -2.05 17.32
C ALA A 58 0.66 -3.08 16.18
N TRP A 59 -0.10 -2.71 15.14
CA TRP A 59 -0.47 -3.64 14.06
C TRP A 59 0.73 -4.24 13.34
N GLY A 60 1.74 -3.42 12.99
CA GLY A 60 2.96 -3.93 12.35
C GLY A 60 3.66 -5.02 13.17
N ARG A 61 3.77 -4.82 14.48
CA ARG A 61 4.37 -5.81 15.39
C ARG A 61 3.54 -7.10 15.44
N GLN A 62 2.22 -7.00 15.59
CA GLN A 62 1.34 -8.18 15.69
C GLN A 62 1.35 -9.00 14.40
N TYR A 63 1.21 -8.36 13.24
CA TYR A 63 1.26 -9.03 11.93
C TYR A 63 2.63 -9.66 11.66
N ARG A 64 3.73 -9.02 12.05
CA ARG A 64 5.07 -9.59 11.91
C ARG A 64 5.23 -10.87 12.72
N VAL A 65 4.79 -10.88 13.98
CA VAL A 65 4.88 -12.05 14.86
C VAL A 65 4.00 -13.19 14.35
N ALA A 66 2.73 -12.90 14.03
CA ALA A 66 1.80 -13.90 13.50
C ALA A 66 2.30 -14.50 12.17
N GLY A 67 2.79 -13.66 11.26
CA GLY A 67 3.35 -14.09 9.99
C GLY A 67 4.60 -14.96 10.15
N TYR A 68 5.51 -14.59 11.05
CA TYR A 68 6.72 -15.38 11.32
C TYR A 68 6.40 -16.79 11.84
N TYR A 69 5.53 -16.90 12.84
CA TYR A 69 5.14 -18.20 13.38
C TYR A 69 4.39 -19.05 12.36
N THR A 70 3.45 -18.45 11.63
CA THR A 70 2.71 -19.15 10.57
C THR A 70 3.65 -19.70 9.50
N ALA A 71 4.60 -18.88 9.03
CA ALA A 71 5.59 -19.29 8.04
C ALA A 71 6.57 -20.35 8.56
N SER A 72 6.78 -20.43 9.87
CA SER A 72 7.65 -21.44 10.49
C SER A 72 6.93 -22.77 10.75
N MET A 73 5.60 -22.77 10.76
CA MET A 73 4.76 -23.96 11.02
C MET A 73 4.19 -24.60 9.75
N LEU A 74 4.25 -23.90 8.61
CA LEU A 74 3.91 -24.41 7.28
C LEU A 74 5.11 -25.13 6.65
#